data_AF-A0A6A5HC84-F1
#
_entry.id   AF-A0A6A5HC84-F1
#
_cell.length_a   1.000
_cell.length_b   1.000
_cell.length_c   1.000
_cell.angle_alpha   90.00
_cell.angle_beta   90.00
_cell.angle_gamma   90.00
#
_symmetry.space_group_name_H-M   'P 1'
#
loop_
_entity.id
_entity.type
_entity.pdbx_description
1 polymer ?
#
loop_
_entity_poly.entity_id
_entity_poly.type
_entity_poly.pdbx_seq_one_letter_code
_entity_poly.pdbx_strand_id
1 'polypeptide(L)'
;MPTRLVALFLLVAVISTAVAMRAKRENCKSEKLRELVLETVGIYPHQYSYQAKYLKQQAEERFGFWWSAVIVSERGGYGMSAVYDQYKNTSCEMLLFDTYYWIGRTC
;
A
#
# COMPACT_ATOMS: atom_id res chain seq x y z
N MET A 1 -17.24 4.91 41.69
CA MET A 1 -17.49 5.47 40.34
C MET A 1 -16.26 6.01 39.57
N PRO A 2 -15.02 6.14 40.10
CA PRO A 2 -13.90 6.67 39.30
C PRO A 2 -13.24 5.61 38.39
N THR A 3 -13.27 4.34 38.77
CA THR A 3 -12.62 3.23 38.04
C THR A 3 -13.22 2.99 36.65
N ARG A 4 -14.55 3.18 36.49
CA ARG A 4 -15.22 3.04 35.19
C ARG A 4 -14.88 4.16 34.21
N LEU A 5 -14.70 5.39 34.72
CA LEU A 5 -14.27 6.55 33.92
C LEU A 5 -12.82 6.39 33.46
N VAL A 6 -11.92 5.98 34.37
CA VAL A 6 -10.51 5.71 34.03
C VAL A 6 -10.38 4.59 32.99
N ALA A 7 -11.17 3.52 33.13
CA ALA A 7 -11.20 2.44 32.15
C ALA A 7 -11.65 2.91 30.75
N LEU A 8 -12.64 3.82 30.70
CA LEU A 8 -13.14 4.41 29.45
C LEU A 8 -12.08 5.29 28.78
N PHE A 9 -11.38 6.13 29.55
CA PHE A 9 -10.28 6.96 29.03
C PHE A 9 -9.13 6.11 28.48
N LEU A 10 -8.77 5.03 29.17
CA LEU A 10 -7.74 4.09 28.70
C LEU A 10 -8.17 3.39 27.41
N LEU A 11 -9.42 2.96 27.32
CA LEU A 11 -9.97 2.35 26.09
C LEU A 11 -9.92 3.32 24.91
N VAL A 12 -10.35 4.56 25.10
CA VAL A 12 -10.29 5.59 24.04
C VAL A 12 -8.84 5.84 23.62
N ALA A 13 -7.90 5.97 24.57
CA ALA A 13 -6.49 6.17 24.26
C ALA A 13 -5.86 4.99 23.49
N VAL A 14 -6.21 3.75 23.84
CA VAL A 14 -5.75 2.55 23.12
C VAL A 14 -6.32 2.50 21.70
N ILE A 15 -7.61 2.82 21.53
CA ILE A 15 -8.24 2.85 20.21
C ILE A 15 -7.60 3.95 19.34
N SER A 16 -7.39 5.15 19.89
CA SER A 16 -6.77 6.27 19.17
C SER A 16 -5.34 5.96 18.73
N THR A 17 -4.53 5.31 19.58
CA THR A 17 -3.16 4.93 19.23
C THR A 17 -3.12 3.81 18.19
N ALA A 18 -4.03 2.83 18.27
CA ALA A 18 -4.16 1.78 17.26
C ALA A 18 -4.55 2.35 15.88
N VAL A 19 -5.47 3.31 15.83
CA VAL A 19 -5.88 3.99 14.59
C VAL A 19 -4.73 4.81 14.01
N ALA A 20 -4.00 5.57 14.84
CA ALA A 20 -2.85 6.36 14.41
C ALA A 20 -1.70 5.48 13.86
N MET A 21 -1.44 4.33 14.49
CA MET A 21 -0.45 3.35 14.02
C MET A 21 -0.85 2.74 12.67
N ARG A 22 -2.14 2.46 12.46
CA ARG A 22 -2.65 1.93 11.19
C ARG A 22 -2.53 2.95 10.06
N ALA A 23 -2.84 4.22 10.33
CA ALA A 23 -2.70 5.31 9.37
C ALA A 23 -1.24 5.55 8.94
N LYS A 24 -0.26 5.21 9.79
CA LYS A 24 1.17 5.36 9.49
C LYS A 24 1.70 4.31 8.50
N ARG A 25 0.95 3.22 8.25
CA ARG A 25 1.36 2.10 7.37
C ARG A 25 0.80 2.16 5.95
N GLU A 26 -0.11 3.09 5.66
CA GLU A 26 -0.74 3.23 4.35
C GLU A 26 -0.51 4.64 3.80
N ASN A 27 0.61 4.83 3.10
CA ASN A 27 0.86 6.06 2.33
C ASN A 27 0.22 5.93 0.93
N CYS A 28 -1.10 5.71 0.88
CA CYS A 28 -1.86 5.62 -0.36
C CYS A 28 -3.08 6.55 -0.33
N LYS A 29 -2.85 7.81 -0.72
CA LYS A 29 -3.89 8.85 -0.74
C LYS A 29 -4.82 8.78 -1.96
N SER A 30 -4.38 8.13 -3.03
CA SER A 30 -5.14 8.01 -4.28
C SER A 30 -6.03 6.78 -4.26
N GLU A 31 -7.35 6.98 -4.22
CA GLU A 31 -8.32 5.87 -4.29
C GLU A 31 -8.18 5.06 -5.59
N LYS A 32 -7.83 5.72 -6.70
CA LYS A 32 -7.63 5.07 -8.00
C LYS A 32 -6.41 4.14 -8.02
N LEU A 33 -5.32 4.52 -7.33
CA LEU A 33 -4.16 3.63 -7.16
C LEU A 33 -4.49 2.48 -6.22
N ARG A 34 -5.24 2.75 -5.14
CA ARG A 34 -5.72 1.71 -4.22
C ARG A 34 -6.58 0.67 -4.94
N GLU A 35 -7.55 1.12 -5.74
CA GLU A 35 -8.39 0.26 -6.58
C GLU A 35 -7.54 -0.60 -7.51
N LEU A 36 -6.54 0.00 -8.17
CA LEU A 36 -5.66 -0.72 -9.09
C LEU A 36 -4.81 -1.80 -8.40
N VAL A 37 -4.31 -1.52 -7.19
CA VAL A 37 -3.59 -2.53 -6.38
C VAL A 37 -4.52 -3.70 -6.05
N LEU A 38 -5.74 -3.43 -5.59
CA LEU A 38 -6.72 -4.47 -5.27
C LEU A 38 -7.14 -5.29 -6.50
N GLU A 39 -7.36 -4.64 -7.64
CA GLU A 39 -7.64 -5.27 -8.94
C GLU A 39 -6.51 -6.24 -9.33
N THR A 40 -5.26 -5.78 -9.22
CA THR A 40 -4.07 -6.58 -9.54
C THR A 40 -3.98 -7.84 -8.68
N VAL A 41 -4.26 -7.71 -7.37
CA VAL A 41 -4.25 -8.85 -6.43
C VAL A 41 -5.33 -9.88 -6.81
N GLY A 42 -6.50 -9.41 -7.24
CA GLY A 42 -7.59 -10.28 -7.69
C GLY A 42 -7.28 -11.03 -8.99
N ILE A 43 -6.56 -10.41 -9.92
CA ILE A 43 -6.21 -11.02 -11.22
C ILE A 43 -5.08 -12.05 -11.08
N TYR A 44 -4.04 -11.73 -10.30
CA TYR A 44 -2.82 -12.54 -10.19
C TYR A 44 -2.54 -12.97 -8.73
N PRO A 45 -3.39 -13.78 -8.09
CA PRO A 45 -3.23 -14.14 -6.68
C PRO A 45 -1.89 -14.84 -6.43
N HIS A 46 -1.14 -14.34 -5.44
CA HIS A 46 0.19 -14.84 -5.02
C HIS A 46 1.28 -14.89 -6.11
N GLN A 47 1.03 -14.32 -7.29
CA GLN A 47 1.97 -14.28 -8.41
C GLN A 47 2.66 -12.92 -8.50
N TYR A 48 3.52 -12.61 -7.53
CA TYR A 48 4.02 -11.24 -7.30
C TYR A 48 4.76 -10.62 -8.50
N SER A 49 5.50 -11.41 -9.29
CA SER A 49 6.15 -10.92 -10.51
C SER A 49 5.13 -10.46 -11.57
N TYR A 50 4.05 -11.22 -11.73
CA TYR A 50 2.95 -10.85 -12.63
C TYR A 50 2.15 -9.67 -12.10
N GLN A 51 1.90 -9.63 -10.78
CA GLN A 51 1.29 -8.49 -10.13
C GLN A 51 2.09 -7.20 -10.38
N ALA A 52 3.41 -7.21 -10.15
CA ALA A 52 4.26 -6.04 -10.33
C ALA A 52 4.31 -5.56 -11.80
N LYS A 53 4.37 -6.50 -12.75
CA LYS A 53 4.35 -6.18 -14.18
C LYS A 53 3.01 -5.58 -14.60
N TYR A 54 1.90 -6.20 -14.20
CA TYR A 54 0.56 -5.74 -14.53
C TYR A 54 0.24 -4.38 -13.89
N LEU A 55 0.57 -4.22 -12.60
CA LEU A 55 0.37 -2.99 -11.85
C LEU A 55 1.08 -1.80 -12.52
N LYS A 56 2.33 -1.99 -12.94
CA LYS A 56 3.07 -0.97 -13.69
C LYS A 56 2.42 -0.66 -15.04
N GLN A 57 2.10 -1.67 -15.83
CA GLN A 57 1.49 -1.49 -17.15
C GLN A 57 0.15 -0.73 -17.06
N GLN A 58 -0.73 -1.13 -16.14
CA GLN A 58 -2.01 -0.46 -15.95
C GLN A 58 -1.87 0.97 -15.42
N ALA A 59 -0.87 1.24 -14.59
CA ALA A 59 -0.60 2.59 -14.15
C ALA A 59 -0.12 3.48 -15.31
N GLU A 60 0.72 2.94 -16.20
CA GLU A 60 1.18 3.63 -17.40
C GLU A 60 0.03 3.90 -18.39
N GLU A 61 -0.85 2.92 -18.60
CA GLU A 61 -2.02 3.05 -19.47
C GLU A 61 -3.04 4.07 -18.94
N ARG A 62 -3.28 4.10 -17.62
CA ARG A 62 -4.33 4.93 -17.00
C ARG A 62 -3.85 6.32 -16.60
N PHE A 63 -2.59 6.45 -16.21
CA PHE A 63 -2.05 7.66 -15.60
C PHE A 63 -0.82 8.21 -16.33
N GLY A 64 -0.48 7.71 -17.52
CA GLY A 64 0.69 8.12 -18.29
C GLY A 64 1.98 7.45 -17.81
N PHE A 65 3.06 7.60 -18.58
CA PHE A 65 4.31 6.84 -18.41
C PHE A 65 5.05 7.07 -17.08
N TRP A 66 6.10 6.28 -16.87
CA TRP A 66 7.09 6.42 -15.78
C TRP A 66 6.57 5.95 -14.43
N TRP A 67 6.21 4.66 -14.36
CA TRP A 67 5.79 4.01 -13.12
C TRP A 67 6.66 2.83 -12.75
N SER A 68 6.73 2.63 -11.45
CA SER A 68 7.35 1.47 -10.82
C SER A 68 6.40 0.80 -9.87
N ALA A 69 6.56 -0.51 -9.73
CA ALA A 69 5.87 -1.29 -8.72
C ALA A 69 6.87 -2.17 -7.98
N VAL A 70 6.76 -2.27 -6.67
CA VAL A 70 7.54 -3.17 -5.81
C VAL A 70 6.56 -3.89 -4.89
N ILE A 71 6.62 -5.22 -4.89
CA ILE A 71 5.77 -6.07 -4.07
C ILE A 71 6.67 -7.00 -3.28
N VAL A 72 6.52 -7.00 -1.96
CA VAL A 72 7.34 -7.79 -1.04
C VAL A 72 6.41 -8.55 -0.10
N SER A 73 6.45 -9.88 -0.16
CA SER A 73 5.72 -10.73 0.77
C SER A 73 6.68 -11.27 1.83
N GLU A 74 6.24 -11.27 3.10
CA GLU A 74 6.99 -11.90 4.19
C GLU A 74 7.20 -13.41 3.97
N ARG A 75 6.41 -14.03 3.08
CA ARG A 75 6.53 -15.44 2.68
C ARG A 75 7.56 -15.70 1.57
N GLY A 76 8.44 -14.73 1.27
CA GLY A 76 9.53 -14.88 0.31
C GLY A 76 9.21 -14.50 -1.14
N GLY A 77 8.10 -13.79 -1.36
CA GLY A 77 7.69 -13.33 -2.68
C GLY A 77 8.19 -11.93 -3.01
N TYR A 78 8.74 -11.73 -4.20
CA TYR A 78 9.24 -10.43 -4.66
C TYR A 78 8.85 -10.17 -6.12
N GLY A 79 8.42 -8.94 -6.41
CA GLY A 79 8.22 -8.46 -7.79
C GLY A 79 8.60 -6.99 -7.89
N MET A 80 9.36 -6.63 -8.93
CA MET A 80 9.76 -5.24 -9.19
C MET A 80 9.58 -4.89 -10.67
N SER A 81 9.09 -3.70 -10.94
CA SER A 81 9.11 -3.06 -12.25
C SER A 81 9.82 -1.70 -12.14
N ALA A 82 10.90 -1.55 -12.91
CA ALA A 82 11.76 -0.37 -13.17
C ALA A 82 11.56 0.85 -12.25
N VAL A 83 12.50 1.12 -11.33
CA VAL A 83 12.55 2.29 -10.42
C VAL A 83 13.49 3.37 -10.95
N TYR A 84 12.98 4.58 -11.16
CA TYR A 84 13.72 5.80 -11.53
C TYR A 84 13.49 6.89 -10.46
N ASP A 85 14.56 7.46 -9.91
CA ASP A 85 14.51 8.14 -8.62
C ASP A 85 14.36 9.68 -8.70
N GLN A 86 13.85 10.28 -9.79
CA GLN A 86 13.94 11.74 -9.92
C GLN A 86 12.74 12.55 -9.39
N TYR A 87 11.57 11.97 -9.06
CA TYR A 87 10.43 12.76 -8.52
C TYR A 87 9.51 12.03 -7.54
N LYS A 88 9.31 12.61 -6.33
CA LYS A 88 8.48 12.09 -5.23
C LYS A 88 7.02 12.55 -5.23
N ASN A 89 6.38 12.75 -6.39
CA ASN A 89 5.09 13.46 -6.42
C ASN A 89 3.86 12.57 -6.32
N THR A 90 3.95 11.27 -6.62
CA THR A 90 2.80 10.35 -6.46
C THR A 90 3.28 8.93 -6.17
N SER A 91 3.00 8.44 -4.96
CA SER A 91 3.18 7.05 -4.58
C SER A 91 1.95 6.54 -3.82
N CYS A 92 1.80 5.22 -3.81
CA CYS A 92 0.82 4.49 -3.03
C CYS A 92 1.54 3.32 -2.36
N GLU A 93 1.53 3.32 -1.04
CA GLU A 93 2.03 2.26 -0.18
C GLU A 93 0.87 1.62 0.55
N MET A 94 0.78 0.30 0.47
CA MET A 94 -0.28 -0.47 1.09
C MET A 94 0.27 -1.77 1.65
N LEU A 95 -0.18 -2.13 2.85
CA LEU A 95 0.05 -3.45 3.41
C LEU A 95 -1.25 -4.25 3.32
N LEU A 96 -1.27 -5.29 2.48
CA LEU A 96 -2.38 -6.22 2.36
C LEU A 96 -1.96 -7.54 2.99
N PHE A 97 -2.57 -7.87 4.13
CA PHE A 97 -2.17 -8.99 4.98
C PHE A 97 -0.67 -8.90 5.31
N ASP A 98 0.11 -9.90 4.89
CA ASP A 98 1.54 -10.08 5.06
C ASP A 98 2.33 -9.77 3.77
N THR A 99 1.75 -8.93 2.90
CA THR A 99 2.38 -8.46 1.66
C THR A 99 2.34 -6.94 1.54
N TYR A 100 3.51 -6.35 1.34
CA TYR A 100 3.72 -4.93 1.11
C TYR A 100 3.67 -4.62 -0.39
N TYR A 101 2.90 -3.60 -0.74
CA TYR A 101 2.72 -3.07 -2.08
C TYR A 101 3.19 -1.63 -2.11
N TRP A 102 4.08 -1.32 -3.05
CA TRP A 102 4.48 0.03 -3.38
C TRP A 102 4.31 0.23 -4.88
N ILE A 103 3.65 1.31 -5.27
CA ILE A 103 3.62 1.82 -6.63
C ILE A 103 3.95 3.31 -6.59
N GLY A 104 4.87 3.75 -7.44
CA GLY A 104 5.32 5.12 -7.46
C GLY A 104 5.64 5.59 -8.86
N ARG A 105 5.47 6.90 -9.09
CA ARG A 105 6.03 7.54 -10.27
C ARG A 105 7.54 7.67 -10.14
N THR A 106 8.18 7.44 -11.26
CA THR A 106 9.62 7.36 -11.37
C THR A 106 10.02 7.90 -12.73
N CYS A 107 10.02 9.22 -12.85
CA CYS A 107 10.58 9.93 -14.00
C CYS A 107 12.09 10.11 -13.82
#